data_AF-A0A7J4BSN0-F1
#
_entry.id   AF-A0A7J4BSN0-F1
#
_cell.length_a   1.000
_cell.length_b   1.000
_cell.length_c   1.000
_cell.angle_alpha   90.00
_cell.angle_beta   90.00
_cell.angle_gamma   90.00
#
_symmetry.space_group_name_H-M   'P 1'
#
loop_
_entity.id
_entity.type
_entity.pdbx_description
1 polymer ?
#
loop_
_entity_poly.entity_id
_entity_poly.type
_entity_poly.pdbx_seq_one_letter_code
_entity_poly.pdbx_strand_id
1 'polypeptide(L)'
;MQNFADHPITKGISELIYFSGCSLRVSEGATALASTSASSFGDIDLDSVLDEGEIQGELPIAAVSEMNGRLVVVGDSNIAANGYIEQGDNLLFVQQAIEWLSFNI
;
A
#
# COMPACT_ATOMS: atom_id res chain seq x y z
N MET A 1 1.01 -5.47 -7.18
CA MET A 1 0.68 -4.03 -7.19
C MET A 1 1.87 -3.29 -7.78
N GLN A 2 1.63 -2.38 -8.73
CA GLN A 2 2.71 -1.76 -9.53
C GLN A 2 2.52 -0.24 -9.70
N ASN A 3 1.54 0.37 -9.03
CA ASN A 3 1.29 1.80 -9.05
C ASN A 3 1.83 2.42 -7.75
N PHE A 4 2.89 3.22 -7.87
CA PHE A 4 3.64 3.77 -6.74
C PHE A 4 3.85 5.27 -6.90
N ALA A 5 3.75 6.01 -5.81
CA ALA A 5 4.17 7.40 -5.76
C ALA A 5 5.71 7.50 -5.73
N ASP A 6 6.25 8.65 -6.14
CA ASP A 6 7.67 8.94 -5.98
C ASP A 6 7.98 9.25 -4.51
N HIS A 7 8.63 8.31 -3.83
CA HIS A 7 8.95 8.40 -2.40
C HIS A 7 10.16 7.50 -2.07
N PRO A 8 10.99 7.83 -1.06
CA PRO A 8 12.12 6.97 -0.67
C PRO A 8 11.73 5.51 -0.40
N ILE A 9 10.55 5.27 0.21
CA ILE A 9 10.04 3.91 0.50
C ILE A 9 9.76 3.11 -0.78
N THR A 10 9.37 3.75 -1.87
CA THR A 10 9.01 3.09 -3.14
C THR A 10 10.13 3.07 -4.15
N LYS A 11 11.30 3.61 -3.80
CA LYS A 11 12.45 3.65 -4.70
C LYS A 11 12.89 2.23 -5.07
N GLY A 12 12.98 1.97 -6.37
CA GLY A 12 13.44 0.68 -6.91
C GLY A 12 12.44 -0.47 -6.77
N ILE A 13 11.23 -0.20 -6.25
CA ILE A 13 10.17 -1.20 -6.15
C ILE A 13 9.48 -1.33 -7.51
N SER A 14 9.40 -2.57 -7.99
CA SER A 14 8.73 -2.94 -9.23
C SER A 14 7.37 -3.58 -8.98
N GLU A 15 7.25 -4.39 -7.93
CA GLU A 15 6.01 -5.08 -7.59
C GLU A 15 5.88 -5.37 -6.10
N LEU A 16 4.71 -5.09 -5.52
CA LEU A 16 4.32 -5.60 -4.21
C LEU A 16 3.28 -6.70 -4.33
N ILE A 17 3.46 -7.77 -3.55
CA ILE A 17 2.43 -8.79 -3.39
C ILE A 17 1.54 -8.40 -2.22
N TYR A 18 0.28 -8.14 -2.55
CA TYR A 18 -0.75 -7.68 -1.65
C TYR A 18 -1.84 -8.73 -1.59
N PHE A 19 -2.14 -9.26 -0.40
CA PHE A 19 -2.97 -10.43 -0.23
C PHE A 19 -3.99 -10.23 0.90
N SER A 20 -5.27 -10.15 0.53
CA SER A 20 -6.38 -10.07 1.48
C SER A 20 -6.34 -8.85 2.44
N GLY A 21 -5.75 -7.74 2.01
CA GLY A 21 -5.82 -6.47 2.73
C GLY A 21 -7.05 -5.62 2.39
N CYS A 22 -7.15 -4.44 3.00
CA CYS A 22 -8.17 -3.44 2.68
C CYS A 22 -7.57 -2.22 1.96
N SER A 23 -8.41 -1.42 1.30
CA SER A 23 -7.98 -0.10 0.82
C SER A 23 -8.01 0.95 1.92
N LEU A 24 -7.30 2.04 1.71
CA LEU A 24 -7.22 3.20 2.58
C LEU A 24 -7.96 4.39 1.95
N ARG A 25 -8.51 5.24 2.80
CA ARG A 25 -8.94 6.59 2.41
C ARG A 25 -7.89 7.58 2.90
N VAL A 26 -7.28 8.32 1.96
CA VAL A 26 -6.23 9.29 2.25
C VAL A 26 -6.83 10.69 2.22
N SER A 27 -6.57 11.49 3.25
CA SER A 27 -7.02 12.88 3.40
C SER A 27 -5.85 13.85 3.52
N GLU A 28 -6.14 15.13 3.67
CA GLU A 28 -5.12 16.18 3.84
C GLU A 28 -4.08 15.81 4.92
N GLY A 29 -2.81 16.01 4.61
CA GLY A 29 -1.68 15.67 5.47
C GLY A 29 -1.11 14.26 5.29
N ALA A 30 -1.71 13.44 4.41
CA ALA A 30 -1.17 12.14 4.03
C ALA A 30 -1.07 11.98 2.50
N THR A 31 -0.15 11.14 2.06
CA THR A 31 0.11 10.84 0.65
C THR A 31 -0.06 9.34 0.42
N ALA A 32 -0.84 8.95 -0.59
CA ALA A 32 -0.91 7.57 -1.03
C ALA A 32 0.45 7.15 -1.60
N LEU A 33 1.00 6.04 -1.12
CA LEU A 33 2.32 5.54 -1.49
C LEU A 33 2.23 4.45 -2.56
N ALA A 34 1.22 3.59 -2.45
CA ALA A 34 0.92 2.54 -3.40
C ALA A 34 -0.60 2.41 -3.56
N SER A 35 -1.04 2.10 -4.77
CA SER A 35 -2.46 1.93 -5.11
C SER A 35 -2.70 0.67 -5.94
N THR A 36 -3.94 0.21 -5.97
CA THR A 36 -4.41 -0.82 -6.90
C THR A 36 -4.40 -0.33 -8.36
N SER A 37 -4.72 -1.20 -9.31
CA SER A 37 -4.91 -0.79 -10.70
C SER A 37 -6.26 -0.10 -10.88
N ALA A 38 -6.43 0.65 -11.98
CA ALA A 38 -7.69 1.31 -12.33
C ALA A 38 -8.88 0.35 -12.52
N SER A 39 -8.63 -0.94 -12.74
CA SER A 39 -9.67 -1.97 -12.90
C SER A 39 -10.08 -2.63 -11.59
N SER A 40 -9.33 -2.43 -10.50
CA SER A 40 -9.64 -3.00 -9.19
C SER A 40 -10.83 -2.30 -8.55
N PHE A 41 -11.52 -2.98 -7.65
CA PHE A 41 -12.61 -2.41 -6.87
C PHE A 41 -12.54 -2.89 -5.42
N GLY A 42 -13.08 -2.07 -4.52
CA GLY A 42 -13.25 -2.45 -3.13
C GLY A 42 -14.49 -3.31 -3.00
N ASP A 43 -14.27 -4.62 -2.98
CA ASP A 43 -15.30 -5.64 -2.77
C ASP A 43 -15.73 -5.62 -1.29
N ILE A 44 -16.92 -5.08 -1.02
CA ILE A 44 -17.42 -4.81 0.33
C ILE A 44 -18.11 -6.05 0.92
N ASP A 45 -18.78 -6.85 0.09
CA ASP A 45 -19.54 -8.01 0.52
C ASP A 45 -18.84 -9.37 0.24
N LEU A 46 -17.67 -9.32 -0.38
CA LEU A 46 -16.74 -10.41 -0.62
C LEU A 46 -17.25 -11.45 -1.62
N ASP A 47 -18.06 -11.03 -2.60
CA ASP A 47 -18.61 -11.91 -3.62
C ASP A 47 -17.77 -11.96 -4.92
N SER A 48 -16.70 -11.15 -5.00
CA SER A 48 -15.81 -10.99 -6.15
C SER A 48 -16.48 -10.45 -7.42
N VAL A 49 -17.58 -9.73 -7.29
CA VAL A 49 -18.32 -9.05 -8.36
C VAL A 49 -18.33 -7.55 -8.07
N LEU A 50 -18.17 -6.74 -9.13
CA LEU A 50 -18.31 -5.29 -8.98
C LEU A 50 -19.78 -4.91 -8.92
N ASP A 51 -20.23 -4.42 -7.75
CA ASP A 51 -21.62 -4.09 -7.49
C ASP A 51 -21.95 -2.59 -7.46
N GLU A 52 -23.25 -2.27 -7.52
CA GLU A 52 -23.74 -0.89 -7.40
C GLU A 52 -23.40 -0.33 -6.01
N GLY A 53 -22.59 0.73 -5.98
CA GLY A 53 -22.15 1.39 -4.74
C GLY A 53 -20.73 1.03 -4.33
N GLU A 54 -20.11 0.04 -4.96
CA GLU A 54 -18.69 -0.24 -4.78
C GLU A 54 -17.82 0.72 -5.58
N ILE A 55 -16.62 0.98 -5.06
CA ILE A 55 -15.70 1.93 -5.67
C ILE A 55 -14.69 1.15 -6.51
N GLN A 56 -14.74 1.34 -7.82
CA GLN A 56 -13.72 0.90 -8.76
C GLN A 56 -12.68 2.01 -9.01
N GLY A 57 -11.41 1.64 -9.10
CA GLY A 57 -10.32 2.54 -9.47
C GLY A 57 -9.01 2.22 -8.78
N GLU A 58 -8.09 3.18 -8.86
CA GLU A 58 -6.83 3.15 -8.12
C GLU A 58 -7.08 3.48 -6.65
N LEU A 59 -7.28 2.44 -5.85
CA LEU A 59 -7.53 2.54 -4.42
C LEU A 59 -6.20 2.52 -3.67
N PRO A 60 -5.91 3.50 -2.79
CA PRO A 60 -4.71 3.48 -1.97
C PRO A 60 -4.67 2.23 -1.10
N ILE A 61 -3.51 1.59 -0.99
CA ILE A 61 -3.26 0.41 -0.13
C ILE A 61 -2.14 0.65 0.87
N ALA A 62 -1.30 1.66 0.61
CA ALA A 62 -0.32 2.16 1.55
C ALA A 62 -0.30 3.70 1.50
N ALA A 63 -0.03 4.34 2.63
CA ALA A 63 0.04 5.79 2.73
C ALA A 63 1.08 6.23 3.77
N VAL A 64 1.56 7.46 3.62
CA VAL A 64 2.53 8.09 4.53
C VAL A 64 2.08 9.46 4.99
N SER A 65 2.58 9.91 6.14
CA SER A 65 2.42 11.28 6.63
C SER A 65 3.68 11.74 7.38
N GLU A 66 3.99 13.04 7.31
CA GLU A 66 5.12 13.68 8.00
C GLU A 66 4.68 14.80 8.99
N MET A 67 3.39 14.92 9.30
CA MET A 67 2.87 16.10 10.03
C MET A 67 3.44 16.30 11.45
N ASN A 68 3.64 15.21 12.20
CA ASN A 68 4.16 15.23 13.59
C ASN A 68 5.15 14.08 13.81
N GLY A 69 6.11 13.96 12.89
CA GLY A 69 6.92 12.76 12.73
C GLY A 69 6.44 11.92 11.56
N ARG A 70 7.04 10.74 11.39
CA ARG A 70 6.81 9.88 10.22
C ARG A 70 5.82 8.76 10.57
N LEU A 71 4.79 8.60 9.73
CA LEU A 71 3.82 7.52 9.80
C LEU A 71 3.78 6.80 8.46
N VAL A 72 3.76 5.47 8.51
CA VAL A 72 3.45 4.60 7.37
C VAL A 72 2.27 3.71 7.76
N VAL A 73 1.25 3.64 6.91
CA VAL A 73 0.10 2.73 7.07
C VAL A 73 0.02 1.84 5.84
N VAL A 74 -0.19 0.54 6.04
CA VAL A 74 -0.41 -0.45 4.98
C VAL A 74 -1.66 -1.23 5.33
N GLY A 75 -2.58 -1.39 4.38
CA GLY A 75 -3.87 -2.06 4.58
C GLY A 75 -3.80 -3.59 4.65
N ASP A 76 -2.60 -4.18 4.61
CA ASP A 76 -2.38 -5.62 4.61
C ASP A 76 -1.24 -6.00 5.57
N SER A 77 -1.53 -6.87 6.54
CA SER A 77 -0.53 -7.44 7.42
C SER A 77 0.31 -8.54 6.77
N ASN A 78 -0.21 -9.19 5.72
CA ASN A 78 0.48 -10.29 5.05
C ASN A 78 1.73 -9.81 4.31
N ILE A 79 1.82 -8.53 3.92
CA ILE A 79 3.02 -7.98 3.25
C ILE A 79 4.31 -8.25 4.02
N ALA A 80 4.24 -8.36 5.35
CA ALA A 80 5.38 -8.63 6.23
C ALA A 80 5.36 -10.04 6.87
N ALA A 81 4.40 -10.89 6.50
CA ALA A 81 4.30 -12.25 7.04
C ALA A 81 5.33 -13.20 6.42
N ASN A 82 5.76 -14.22 7.16
CA ASN A 82 6.81 -15.17 6.73
C ASN A 82 6.54 -15.80 5.35
N GLY A 83 5.27 -16.05 4.99
CA GLY A 83 4.92 -16.63 3.69
C GLY A 83 4.95 -15.67 2.50
N TYR A 84 5.07 -14.36 2.74
CA TYR A 84 4.85 -13.31 1.75
C TYR A 84 5.96 -12.26 1.71
N ILE A 85 6.79 -12.16 2.75
CA ILE A 85 7.87 -11.16 2.84
C ILE A 85 8.89 -11.28 1.68
N GLU A 86 9.14 -12.50 1.20
CA GLU A 86 10.07 -12.75 0.08
C GLU A 86 9.41 -12.70 -1.31
N GLN A 87 8.10 -12.40 -1.39
CA GLN A 87 7.40 -12.32 -2.68
C GLN A 87 7.43 -10.90 -3.24
N GLY A 88 7.67 -10.79 -4.56
CA GLY A 88 7.90 -9.49 -5.20
C GLY A 88 9.02 -8.72 -4.49
N ASP A 89 8.82 -7.43 -4.29
CA ASP A 89 9.72 -6.53 -3.57
C ASP A 89 9.24 -6.22 -2.14
N ASN A 90 8.42 -7.10 -1.54
CA ASN A 90 7.84 -6.89 -0.21
C ASN A 90 8.91 -6.65 0.88
N LEU A 91 9.98 -7.45 0.88
CA LEU A 91 11.10 -7.27 1.83
C LEU A 91 11.75 -5.89 1.68
N LEU A 92 11.99 -5.45 0.43
CA LEU A 92 12.59 -4.14 0.17
C LEU A 92 11.66 -3.02 0.64
N PHE A 93 10.36 -3.11 0.36
CA PHE A 93 9.36 -2.15 0.85
C PHE A 93 9.39 -2.03 2.37
N VAL A 94 9.36 -3.16 3.09
CA VAL A 94 9.35 -3.18 4.55
C VAL A 94 10.64 -2.61 5.12
N GLN A 95 11.80 -2.98 4.55
CA GLN A 95 13.10 -2.42 4.94
C GLN A 95 13.14 -0.90 4.74
N GLN A 96 12.77 -0.41 3.56
CA GLN A 96 12.77 1.03 3.27
C GLN A 96 11.75 1.79 4.14
N ALA A 97 10.61 1.19 4.47
CA ALA A 97 9.66 1.78 5.41
C ALA A 97 10.27 1.94 6.82
N ILE A 98 10.99 0.92 7.31
CA ILE A 98 11.68 0.98 8.61
C ILE A 98 12.80 2.01 8.60
N GLU A 99 13.62 2.05 7.55
CA GLU A 99 14.71 3.02 7.41
C GLU A 99 14.16 4.46 7.35
N TRP A 100 13.07 4.68 6.60
CA TRP A 100 12.40 5.97 6.53
C TRP A 100 11.81 6.37 7.89
N LEU A 101 11.11 5.47 8.58
CA LEU A 101 10.61 5.70 9.94
C LEU A 101 11.74 6.00 10.96
N SER A 102 12.95 5.50 10.68
CA SER A 102 14.15 5.71 11.50
C SER A 102 14.98 6.94 11.09
N PHE A 103 14.51 7.74 10.13
CA PHE A 103 15.18 8.93 9.60
C PHE A 103 16.52 8.66 8.89
N ASN A 104 16.72 7.45 8.37
CA ASN A 104 17.92 7.08 7.63
C ASN A 104 17.82 7.35 6.12
N ILE A 105 16.59 7.43 5.58
CA ILE A 105 16.28 7.79 4.19
C ILE A 105 15.06 8.72 4.08
#